data_AF-A0A8B4RD05-F1
#
_entry.id   AF-A0A8B4RD05-F1
#
_cell.length_a   1.000
_cell.length_b   1.000
_cell.length_c   1.000
_cell.angle_alpha   90.00
_cell.angle_beta   90.00
_cell.angle_gamma   90.00
#
_symmetry.space_group_name_H-M   'P 1'
#
loop_
_entity.id
_entity.type
_entity.pdbx_description
1 polymer ?
#
loop_
_entity_poly.entity_id
_entity_poly.type
_entity_poly.pdbx_seq_one_letter_code
_entity_poly.pdbx_strand_id
1 'polypeptide(L)' 'MRRLAIEHQLGFKEKTNADILSLFILRNTGSQEFFINKAIGWALRDYSKYNKVWVKDFISNHCDELSTLSIREGSKYL' A
#
# COMPACT_ATOMS: atom_id res chain seq x y z
N MET A 1 6.70 8.37 12.76
CA MET A 1 5.72 7.32 13.15
C MET A 1 4.83 6.84 12.01
N ARG A 2 4.13 7.71 11.26
CA ARG A 2 3.21 7.28 10.18
C ARG A 2 3.82 6.34 9.13
N ARG A 3 4.99 6.71 8.58
CA ARG A 3 5.71 5.88 7.62
C ARG A 3 6.02 4.48 8.16
N LEU A 4 6.52 4.39 9.39
CA LEU A 4 6.82 3.12 10.04
C LEU A 4 5.55 2.26 10.17
N ALA A 5 4.42 2.86 10.52
CA ALA A 5 3.15 2.14 10.60
C ALA A 5 2.67 1.59 9.24
N ILE A 6 3.02 2.23 8.13
CA ILE A 6 2.72 1.69 6.79
C ILE A 6 3.68 0.56 6.42
N GLU A 7 4.97 0.71 6.74
CA GLU A 7 6.04 -0.21 6.35
C GLU A 7 6.26 -1.40 7.33
N HIS A 8 5.61 -1.43 8.49
CA HIS A 8 5.92 -2.41 9.55
C HIS A 8 5.69 -3.88 9.17
N GLN A 9 4.83 -4.16 8.18
CA GLN A 9 4.56 -5.52 7.69
C GLN A 9 5.39 -5.89 6.44
N LEU A 10 6.34 -5.05 6.01
CA LEU A 10 7.20 -5.38 4.88
C LEU A 10 7.92 -6.71 5.12
N GLY A 11 7.87 -7.61 4.13
CA GLY A 11 8.49 -8.93 4.21
C GLY A 11 7.71 -9.97 5.03
N PHE A 12 6.50 -9.67 5.51
CA PHE A 12 5.65 -10.66 6.21
C PHE A 12 5.03 -11.69 5.26
N LYS A 13 5.03 -11.42 3.94
CA LYS A 13 4.61 -12.35 2.89
C LYS A 13 3.14 -12.77 3.04
N GLU A 14 2.87 -14.07 3.10
CA GLU A 14 1.55 -14.64 3.33
C GLU A 14 0.99 -14.31 4.73
N LYS A 15 1.86 -13.89 5.68
CA LYS A 15 1.46 -13.49 7.03
C LYS A 15 1.04 -12.02 7.14
N THR A 16 1.13 -11.24 6.06
CA THR A 16 0.67 -9.85 6.05
C THR A 16 -0.83 -9.80 6.36
N ASN A 17 -1.18 -9.05 7.40
CA ASN A 17 -2.57 -8.78 7.74
C ASN A 17 -3.09 -7.63 6.84
N ALA A 18 -3.93 -8.01 5.88
CA ALA A 18 -4.52 -7.13 4.88
C ALA A 18 -5.42 -6.04 5.50
N ASP A 19 -6.16 -6.35 6.56
CA ASP A 19 -7.04 -5.39 7.23
C ASP A 19 -6.22 -4.30 7.95
N ILE A 20 -5.13 -4.70 8.61
CA ILE A 20 -4.21 -3.74 9.24
C ILE A 20 -3.48 -2.92 8.19
N LEU A 21 -3.04 -3.55 7.09
CA LEU A 21 -2.37 -2.86 5.99
C LEU A 21 -3.27 -1.79 5.37
N SER A 22 -4.50 -2.16 5.00
CA SER A 22 -5.48 -1.23 4.43
C SER A 22 -5.79 -0.09 5.41
N LEU A 23 -6.01 -0.38 6.70
CA LEU A 23 -6.28 0.63 7.73
C LEU A 23 -5.18 1.70 7.78
N PHE A 24 -3.90 1.30 7.77
CA PHE A 24 -2.81 2.26 7.81
C PHE A 24 -2.63 3.03 6.51
N ILE A 25 -2.88 2.40 5.35
CA ILE A 25 -2.86 3.11 4.07
C ILE A 25 -3.96 4.17 4.03
N LEU A 26 -5.22 3.79 4.32
CA LEU A 26 -6.39 4.67 4.25
C LEU A 26 -6.32 5.84 5.24
N ARG A 27 -5.71 5.64 6.42
CA ARG A 27 -5.45 6.75 7.36
C ARG A 27 -4.43 7.77 6.85
N ASN A 28 -3.72 7.46 5.77
CA ASN A 28 -2.67 8.29 5.20
C ASN A 28 -2.91 8.63 3.72
N THR A 29 -4.09 8.32 3.15
CA THR A 29 -4.49 8.78 1.82
C THR A 29 -4.66 10.31 1.80
N GLY A 30 -4.56 10.92 0.61
CA GLY A 30 -4.60 12.38 0.47
C GLY A 30 -3.37 13.14 1.01
N SER A 31 -2.35 12.45 1.55
CA SER A 31 -1.11 13.10 1.99
C SER A 31 -0.34 13.68 0.81
N GLN A 32 0.17 14.91 0.96
CA GLN A 32 1.10 15.53 -0.01
C GLN A 32 2.58 15.13 0.26
N GLU A 33 2.85 14.36 1.32
CA GLU A 33 4.21 13.97 1.68
C GLU A 33 4.72 12.84 0.79
N PHE A 34 5.76 13.13 0.02
CA PHE A 34 6.41 12.18 -0.89
C PHE A 34 6.75 10.84 -0.22
N PHE A 35 7.34 10.86 0.98
CA PHE A 35 7.78 9.64 1.67
C PHE A 35 6.62 8.80 2.22
N ILE A 36 5.47 9.40 2.51
CA ILE A 36 4.25 8.65 2.89
C ILE A 36 3.69 7.95 1.66
N ASN A 37 3.52 8.68 0.56
CA ASN A 37 3.03 8.12 -0.69
C ASN A 37 3.93 7.00 -1.24
N LYS A 38 5.25 7.18 -1.10
CA LYS A 38 6.24 6.17 -1.48
C LYS A 38 6.17 4.92 -0.60
N ALA A 39 5.99 5.09 0.71
CA ALA A 39 5.83 3.99 1.65
C ALA A 39 4.58 3.16 1.36
N ILE A 40 3.44 3.81 1.06
CA ILE A 40 2.21 3.13 0.63
C ILE A 40 2.47 2.28 -0.61
N GLY A 41 3.09 2.88 -1.64
CA GLY A 41 3.43 2.17 -2.87
C GLY A 41 4.34 0.96 -2.64
N TRP A 42 5.34 1.09 -1.76
CA TRP A 42 6.22 -0.03 -1.39
C TRP A 42 5.50 -1.14 -0.64
N ALA A 43 4.63 -0.81 0.32
CA ALA A 43 3.86 -1.81 1.06
C ALA A 43 2.93 -2.61 0.13
N LEU A 44 2.21 -1.92 -0.77
CA LEU A 44 1.38 -2.56 -1.79
C LEU A 44 2.20 -3.43 -2.74
N ARG A 45 3.33 -2.92 -3.23
CA ARG A 45 4.22 -3.66 -4.13
C ARG A 45 4.84 -4.90 -3.50
N ASP A 46 5.16 -4.84 -2.20
CA ASP A 46 5.70 -6.00 -1.51
C ASP A 46 4.63 -7.07 -1.34
N TYR A 47 3.44 -6.68 -0.91
CA TYR A 47 2.33 -7.61 -0.71
C TYR A 47 1.79 -8.19 -2.02
N SER A 48 1.87 -7.45 -3.13
CA SER A 48 1.42 -7.91 -4.45
C SER A 48 2.17 -9.15 -4.94
N LYS A 49 3.36 -9.45 -4.40
CA LYS A 49 4.10 -10.68 -4.72
C LYS A 49 3.40 -11.93 -4.17
N TYR A 50 2.58 -11.77 -3.14
CA TYR A 50 1.93 -12.85 -2.39
C TYR A 50 0.41 -12.85 -2.56
N ASN A 51 -0.21 -11.68 -2.73
CA ASN A 51 -1.64 -11.57 -2.97
C ASN A 51 -1.97 -10.49 -4.01
N LYS A 52 -1.80 -10.83 -5.30
CA LYS A 52 -2.06 -9.91 -6.43
C LYS A 52 -3.52 -9.47 -6.53
N VAL A 53 -4.44 -10.39 -6.32
CA VAL A 53 -5.88 -10.12 -6.43
C VAL A 53 -6.27 -9.06 -5.42
N TRP A 54 -5.88 -9.25 -4.14
CA TRP A 54 -6.18 -8.27 -3.10
C TRP A 54 -5.57 -6.89 -3.40
N VAL A 55 -4.31 -6.81 -3.85
CA VAL A 55 -3.68 -5.51 -4.15
C VAL A 55 -4.35 -4.84 -5.36
N LYS A 56 -4.72 -5.59 -6.40
CA LYS A 56 -5.44 -5.08 -7.56
C LYS A 56 -6.81 -4.51 -7.15
N ASP A 57 -7.57 -5.26 -6.37
CA ASP A 57 -8.89 -4.85 -5.91
C ASP A 57 -8.79 -3.63 -4.98
N PHE A 58 -7.81 -3.62 -4.07
CA PHE A 58 -7.56 -2.49 -3.18
C PHE A 58 -7.22 -1.21 -3.96
N ILE A 59 -6.31 -1.29 -4.94
CA ILE A 59 -5.98 -0.12 -5.78
C ILE A 59 -7.19 0.33 -6.59
N SER A 60 -7.97 -0.61 -7.15
CA SER A 60 -9.16 -0.27 -7.93
C SER A 60 -10.23 0.43 -7.09
N ASN A 61 -10.42 0.00 -5.84
CA ASN A 61 -11.45 0.55 -4.95
C ASN A 61 -11.07 1.91 -4.35
N HIS A 62 -9.77 2.25 -4.33
CA HIS A 62 -9.25 3.47 -3.70
C HIS A 62 -8.40 4.32 -4.66
N CYS A 63 -8.59 4.16 -5.97
CA CYS A 63 -7.76 4.84 -6.98
C CYS A 63 -7.86 6.37 -6.91
N ASP A 64 -9.02 6.90 -6.51
CA ASP A 64 -9.24 8.34 -6.36
C ASP A 64 -8.60 8.93 -5.10
N GLU A 65 -8.33 8.11 -4.08
CA GLU A 65 -7.74 8.53 -2.80
C GLU A 65 -6.21 8.36 -2.76
N LEU A 66 -5.70 7.37 -3.51
CA LEU A 66 -4.28 7.06 -3.58
C LEU A 66 -3.55 8.06 -4.49
N SER A 67 -2.35 8.46 -4.08
CA SER A 67 -1.50 9.25 -4.97
C SER A 67 -1.12 8.44 -6.22
N THR A 68 -0.94 9.13 -7.36
CA THR A 68 -0.46 8.50 -8.61
C THR A 68 0.87 7.76 -8.40
N LEU A 69 1.73 8.26 -7.52
CA LEU A 69 2.98 7.59 -7.13
C LEU A 69 2.71 6.26 -6.43
N SER A 70 1.81 6.24 -5.45
CA SER A 70 1.45 5.03 -4.69
C SER A 70 0.87 3.96 -5.61
N ILE A 71 -0.03 4.35 -6.52
CA ILE A 71 -0.61 3.44 -7.52
C ILE A 71 0.49 2.87 -8.41
N ARG A 72 1.31 3.72 -9.03
CA ARG A 72 2.37 3.31 -9.96
C ARG A 72 3.37 2.35 -9.31
N GLU A 73 3.78 2.62 -8.07
CA GLU A 73 4.72 1.75 -7.36
C GLU A 73 4.04 0.43 -6.96
N GLY A 74 2.82 0.51 -6.41
CA GLY A 74 2.06 -0.65 -5.92
C GLY A 74 1.61 -1.61 -7.02
N SER A 75 1.34 -1.10 -8.23
CA SER A 75 0.87 -1.88 -9.36
C SER A 75 1.99 -2.56 -10.17
N LYS A 76 3.25 -2.43 -9.75
CA LYS A 76 4.41 -2.88 -10.55
C LYS A 76 4.42 -4.38 -10.90
N TYR A 77 3.75 -5.23 -10.12
CA TYR A 77 3.69 -6.69 -10.33
C TYR A 77 2.28 -7.22 -10.59
N LEU A 78 1.32 -6.32 -10.80
CA LEU A 78 -0.07 -6.67 -11.12
C LEU A 78 -0.25 -6.99 -12.60
#